data_AF-A0A183U719-F1
#
_entry.id   AF-A0A183U719-F1
#
_cell.length_a   1.000
_cell.length_b   1.000
_cell.length_c   1.000
_cell.angle_alpha   90.00
_cell.angle_beta   90.00
_cell.angle_gamma   90.00
#
_symmetry.space_group_name_H-M   'P 1'
#
loop_
_entity.id
_entity.type
_entity.pdbx_description
1 polymer ?
#
loop_
_entity_poly.entity_id
_entity_poly.type
_entity_poly.pdbx_seq_one_letter_code
_entity_poly.pdbx_strand_id
1 'polypeptide(L)'
;MSPAPKLYICAETGSDENDGSEQKPLKTLFQAMMIAKSATGDFLVRVEKDGVKCWEPASKTALKKNQKKFEQEMKKAEKAGAKAKAAEELAIAAMEEAKNVYIAPPVDAPQATLIKIRDAINNRGKRVCVKAWVHRLRRQG
;
A
#
# COMPACT_ATOMS: atom_id res chain seq x y z
N MET A 1 19.11 -6.93 -23.35
CA MET A 1 18.90 -5.78 -22.46
C MET A 1 18.16 -4.72 -23.26
N SER A 2 16.86 -4.54 -23.02
CA SER A 2 16.12 -3.45 -23.66
C SER A 2 16.71 -2.11 -23.21
N PRO A 3 16.94 -1.14 -24.11
CA PRO A 3 17.42 0.17 -23.71
C PRO A 3 16.43 0.80 -22.73
N ALA A 4 16.95 1.41 -21.65
CA ALA A 4 16.11 2.13 -20.71
C ALA A 4 15.33 3.22 -21.46
N PRO A 5 14.03 3.43 -21.17
CA PRO A 5 13.22 4.40 -21.88
C PRO A 5 13.81 5.82 -21.71
N LYS A 6 13.94 6.55 -22.82
CA LYS A 6 14.31 7.97 -22.80
C LYS A 6 13.15 8.75 -22.21
N LEU A 7 13.41 9.51 -21.15
CA LEU A 7 12.39 10.28 -20.45
C LEU A 7 12.66 11.76 -20.60
N TYR A 8 11.63 12.50 -21.01
CA TYR A 8 11.68 13.93 -21.29
C TYR A 8 11.10 14.69 -20.11
N ILE A 9 11.81 15.74 -19.67
CA ILE A 9 11.46 16.55 -18.50
C ILE A 9 11.37 18.02 -18.91
N CYS A 10 10.19 18.62 -18.73
CA CYS A 10 9.97 20.04 -18.92
C CYS A 10 9.36 20.64 -17.66
N ALA A 11 10.13 21.46 -16.95
CA ALA A 11 9.66 22.11 -15.72
C ALA A 11 8.51 23.11 -15.95
N GLU A 12 8.43 23.69 -17.15
CA GLU A 12 7.44 24.70 -17.53
C GLU A 12 6.10 24.11 -17.96
N THR A 13 6.13 23.13 -18.87
CA THR A 13 4.92 22.59 -19.54
C THR A 13 4.65 21.13 -19.21
N GLY A 14 5.52 20.46 -18.46
CA GLY A 14 5.37 19.04 -18.09
C GLY A 14 4.50 18.82 -16.86
N SER A 15 4.05 17.58 -16.69
CA SER A 15 3.31 17.10 -15.51
C SER A 15 3.90 15.76 -15.02
N ASP A 16 3.98 15.56 -13.71
CA ASP A 16 4.47 14.29 -13.12
C ASP A 16 3.47 13.13 -13.27
N GLU A 17 2.26 13.41 -13.75
CA GLU A 17 1.25 12.40 -14.11
C GLU A 17 1.43 11.88 -15.55
N ASN A 18 2.33 12.49 -16.33
CA ASN A 18 2.58 12.08 -17.71
C ASN A 18 3.43 10.80 -17.80
N ASP A 19 3.50 10.22 -19.00
CA ASP A 19 4.32 9.04 -19.30
C ASP A 19 5.82 9.38 -19.47
N GLY A 20 6.16 10.66 -19.67
CA GLY A 20 7.52 11.12 -19.89
C GLY A 20 8.02 10.94 -21.31
N SER A 21 7.10 10.77 -22.27
CA SER A 21 7.38 10.90 -23.70
C SER A 21 7.68 12.35 -24.08
N GLU A 22 8.23 12.57 -25.27
CA GLU A 22 8.50 13.93 -25.77
C GLU A 22 7.21 14.76 -25.92
N GLN A 23 6.10 14.11 -26.28
CA GLN A 23 4.80 14.76 -26.43
C GLN A 23 4.15 15.10 -25.07
N LYS A 24 4.39 14.26 -24.06
CA LYS A 24 3.88 14.44 -22.70
C LYS A 24 5.06 14.36 -21.70
N PRO A 25 5.88 15.42 -21.63
CA PRO A 25 7.05 15.42 -20.77
C PRO A 25 6.67 15.45 -19.30
N LEU A 26 7.53 14.88 -18.45
CA LEU A 26 7.41 14.96 -17.00
C LEU A 26 7.75 16.36 -16.51
N LYS A 27 7.24 16.72 -15.33
CA LYS A 27 7.61 18.00 -14.70
C LYS A 27 8.95 17.88 -13.98
N THR A 28 9.19 16.75 -13.33
CA THR A 28 10.36 16.57 -12.46
C THR A 28 11.24 15.40 -12.88
N LEU A 29 12.55 15.60 -12.72
CA LEU A 29 13.56 14.56 -12.91
C LEU A 29 13.41 13.41 -11.89
N PHE A 30 12.89 13.72 -10.70
CA PHE A 30 12.61 12.72 -9.67
C PHE A 30 11.54 11.72 -10.13
N GLN A 31 10.45 12.20 -10.74
CA GLN A 31 9.40 11.32 -11.25
C GLN A 31 9.92 10.44 -12.39
N ALA A 32 10.83 10.96 -13.22
CA ALA A 32 11.49 10.18 -14.25
C ALA A 32 12.32 9.02 -13.66
N MET A 33 13.03 9.27 -12.55
CA MET A 33 13.76 8.23 -11.82
C MET A 33 12.82 7.17 -11.21
N MET A 34 11.64 7.59 -10.72
CA MET A 34 10.63 6.67 -10.19
C MET A 34 10.06 5.74 -11.27
N ILE A 35 9.76 6.28 -12.46
CA ILE A 35 9.26 5.50 -13.60
C ILE A 35 10.34 4.55 -14.12
N ALA A 36 11.58 5.04 -14.28
CA ALA A 36 12.71 4.23 -14.71
C ALA A 36 13.19 3.22 -13.65
N LYS A 37 12.71 3.34 -12.39
CA LYS A 37 13.20 2.61 -11.21
C LYS A 37 14.73 2.64 -11.09
N SER A 38 15.35 3.73 -11.55
CA SER A 38 16.79 3.89 -11.62
C SER A 38 17.17 5.35 -11.42
N ALA A 39 18.26 5.57 -10.68
CA ALA A 39 18.85 6.89 -10.51
C ALA A 39 19.68 7.34 -11.72
N THR A 40 20.01 6.40 -12.61
CA THR A 40 20.77 6.62 -13.84
C THR A 40 19.93 6.20 -15.04
N GLY A 41 19.90 7.03 -16.07
CA GLY A 41 19.10 6.80 -17.27
C GLY A 41 19.23 7.95 -18.25
N ASP A 42 18.64 7.76 -19.43
CA ASP A 42 18.59 8.78 -20.49
C ASP A 42 17.50 9.81 -20.18
N PHE A 43 17.80 10.71 -19.25
CA PHE A 43 16.92 11.81 -18.85
C PHE A 43 17.27 13.08 -19.63
N LEU A 44 16.31 13.59 -20.39
CA LEU A 44 16.46 14.78 -21.23
C LEU A 44 15.64 15.94 -20.66
N VAL A 45 16.28 17.06 -20.36
CA VAL A 45 15.65 18.25 -19.81
C VAL A 45 15.47 19.29 -20.91
N ARG A 46 14.32 19.96 -20.95
CA ARG A 46 14.07 21.06 -21.88
C ARG A 46 14.87 22.28 -21.45
N VAL A 47 15.73 22.77 -22.32
CA VAL A 47 16.53 23.99 -22.15
C VAL A 47 16.26 24.91 -23.33
N GLU A 48 16.13 26.21 -23.06
CA GLU A 48 16.03 27.21 -24.11
C GLU A 48 17.41 27.82 -24.35
N LYS A 49 17.92 27.67 -25.57
CA LYS A 49 19.21 28.22 -25.99
C LYS A 49 18.98 29.00 -27.28
N ASP A 50 19.35 30.27 -27.27
CA ASP A 50 19.20 31.18 -28.41
C ASP A 50 17.75 31.25 -28.96
N GLY A 51 16.75 31.15 -28.07
CA GLY A 51 15.32 31.18 -28.41
C GLY A 51 14.77 29.88 -29.01
N VAL A 52 15.61 28.84 -29.15
CA VAL A 52 15.21 27.51 -29.61
C VAL A 52 15.15 26.57 -28.41
N LYS A 53 14.02 25.87 -28.26
CA LYS A 53 13.81 24.89 -27.19
C LYS A 53 14.44 23.56 -27.61
N CYS A 54 15.49 23.15 -26.91
CA CYS A 54 16.25 21.93 -27.16
C CYS A 54 16.16 20.98 -25.97
N TRP A 55 16.42 19.70 -26.22
CA TRP A 55 16.50 18.67 -25.20
C TRP A 55 17.97 18.36 -24.90
N GLU A 56 18.39 18.62 -23.66
CA GLU A 56 19.76 18.34 -23.23
C GLU A 56 19.78 17.28 -22.12
N PRO A 57 20.82 16.44 -22.03
CA PRO A 57 20.97 15.50 -20.93
C PRO A 57 20.94 16.20 -19.57
N ALA A 58 20.24 15.60 -18.61
CA ALA A 58 20.18 16.13 -17.25
C ALA A 58 21.59 16.30 -16.67
N SER A 59 21.84 17.45 -16.04
CA SER A 59 23.15 17.75 -15.47
C SER A 59 23.53 16.78 -14.35
N LYS A 60 24.84 16.48 -14.23
CA LYS A 60 25.35 15.55 -13.21
C LYS A 60 25.00 15.99 -11.77
N THR A 61 24.88 17.29 -11.53
CA THR A 61 24.47 17.86 -10.24
C THR A 61 22.99 17.65 -9.95
N ALA A 62 22.12 17.84 -10.97
CA ALA A 62 20.69 17.57 -10.86
C ALA A 62 20.40 16.08 -10.62
N LEU A 63 21.14 15.19 -11.31
CA LEU A 63 21.04 13.74 -11.12
C LEU A 63 21.41 13.35 -9.68
N LYS A 64 22.57 13.78 -9.18
CA LYS A 64 23.00 13.47 -7.81
C LYS A 64 22.03 13.97 -6.73
N LYS A 65 21.46 15.18 -6.91
CA LYS A 65 20.48 15.74 -5.97
C LYS A 65 19.21 14.90 -5.90
N ASN A 66 18.68 14.47 -7.04
CA ASN A 66 17.45 13.68 -7.10
C ASN A 66 17.70 12.20 -6.74
N GLN A 67 18.88 11.67 -7.01
CA GLN A 67 19.29 10.31 -6.60
C GLN A 67 19.16 10.11 -5.09
N LYS A 68 19.67 11.05 -4.28
CA LYS A 68 19.54 10.96 -2.81
C LYS A 68 18.08 10.90 -2.36
N LYS A 69 17.20 11.68 -3.00
CA LYS A 69 15.76 11.68 -2.72
C LYS A 69 15.11 10.36 -3.16
N PHE A 70 15.49 9.85 -4.33
CA PHE A 70 15.02 8.57 -4.87
C PHE A 70 15.37 7.40 -3.95
N GLU A 71 16.63 7.31 -3.50
CA GLU A 71 17.06 6.25 -2.57
C GLU A 71 16.31 6.29 -1.23
N GLN A 72 16.00 7.49 -0.73
CA GLN A 72 15.22 7.65 0.50
C GLN A 72 13.77 7.17 0.33
N GLU A 73 13.13 7.54 -0.79
CA GLU A 73 11.74 7.12 -1.06
C GLU A 73 11.65 5.62 -1.35
N MET A 74 12.60 5.04 -2.10
CA MET A 74 12.68 3.58 -2.30
C MET A 74 12.80 2.83 -0.96
N LYS A 75 13.69 3.26 -0.06
CA LYS A 75 13.82 2.66 1.27
C LYS A 75 12.56 2.79 2.13
N LYS A 76 11.82 3.90 2.00
CA LYS A 76 10.53 4.07 2.71
C LYS A 76 9.47 3.14 2.13
N ALA A 77 9.37 3.06 0.81
CA ALA A 77 8.41 2.20 0.11
C ALA A 77 8.64 0.72 0.43
N GLU A 78 9.90 0.27 0.43
CA GLU A 78 10.27 -1.10 0.81
C GLU A 78 9.85 -1.41 2.26
N LYS A 79 10.15 -0.51 3.20
CA LYS A 79 9.75 -0.68 4.61
C LYS A 79 8.23 -0.69 4.79
N ALA A 80 7.50 0.15 4.05
CA ALA A 80 6.04 0.17 4.09
C ALA A 80 5.44 -1.12 3.54
N GLY A 81 5.95 -1.61 2.41
CA GLY A 81 5.53 -2.87 1.80
C GLY A 81 5.82 -4.08 2.69
N ALA A 82 7.00 -4.13 3.33
CA ALA A 82 7.35 -5.21 4.25
C ALA A 82 6.45 -5.23 5.50
N LYS A 83 6.13 -4.05 6.06
CA LYS A 83 5.21 -3.94 7.20
C LYS A 83 3.78 -4.36 6.86
N ALA A 84 3.29 -4.02 5.66
CA ALA A 84 1.95 -4.40 5.22
C ALA A 84 1.83 -5.93 5.09
N LYS A 85 2.82 -6.57 4.45
CA LYS A 85 2.85 -8.04 4.32
C LYS A 85 2.94 -8.75 5.67
N ALA A 86 3.82 -8.27 6.56
CA ALA A 86 3.93 -8.85 7.90
C ALA A 86 2.64 -8.70 8.72
N ALA A 87 1.92 -7.57 8.59
CA ALA A 87 0.64 -7.38 9.26
C ALA A 87 -0.46 -8.31 8.73
N GLU A 88 -0.48 -8.55 7.42
CA GLU A 88 -1.41 -9.48 6.78
C GLU A 88 -1.15 -10.93 7.22
N GLU A 89 0.12 -11.36 7.22
CA GLU A 89 0.52 -12.70 7.68
C GLU A 89 0.16 -12.92 9.16
N LEU A 90 0.41 -11.93 10.03
CA LEU A 90 0.03 -12.00 11.44
C LEU A 90 -1.48 -12.08 11.65
N ALA A 91 -2.27 -11.35 10.84
CA ALA A 91 -3.72 -11.39 10.92
C ALA A 91 -4.30 -12.75 10.50
N ILE A 92 -3.71 -13.38 9.47
CA ILE A 92 -4.08 -14.72 9.02
C ILE A 92 -3.75 -15.74 10.11
N ALA A 93 -2.52 -15.71 10.66
CA ALA A 93 -2.08 -16.62 11.71
C ALA A 93 -2.98 -16.53 12.96
N ALA A 94 -3.33 -15.31 13.40
CA ALA A 94 -4.23 -15.11 14.54
C ALA A 94 -5.65 -15.64 14.27
N MET A 95 -6.16 -15.52 13.04
CA MET A 95 -7.44 -16.10 12.64
C MET A 95 -7.43 -17.63 12.64
N GLU A 96 -6.32 -18.25 12.25
CA GLU A 96 -6.16 -19.70 12.28
C GLU A 96 -6.07 -20.23 13.71
N GLU A 97 -5.29 -19.57 14.57
CA GLU A 97 -5.18 -19.94 15.98
C GLU A 97 -6.53 -19.84 16.70
N ALA A 98 -7.32 -18.79 16.42
CA ALA A 98 -8.66 -18.63 16.98
C ALA A 98 -9.64 -19.74 16.56
N LYS A 99 -9.47 -20.36 15.38
CA LYS A 99 -10.31 -21.50 14.95
C LYS A 99 -10.05 -22.76 15.77
N ASN A 100 -8.85 -22.91 16.32
CA ASN A 100 -8.45 -24.10 17.08
C ASN A 100 -8.99 -24.10 18.51
N VAL A 101 -9.44 -22.96 19.03
CA VAL A 101 -10.07 -22.87 20.35
C VAL A 101 -11.51 -23.37 20.25
N TYR A 102 -11.69 -24.68 20.35
CA TYR A 102 -13.00 -25.32 20.40
C TYR A 102 -13.39 -25.64 21.85
N ILE A 103 -14.43 -24.97 22.34
CA ILE A 103 -15.05 -25.29 23.63
C ILE A 103 -16.15 -26.31 23.37
N ALA A 104 -15.89 -27.58 23.70
CA ALA A 104 -16.83 -28.65 23.48
C ALA A 104 -18.09 -28.50 24.35
N PRO A 105 -19.29 -28.71 23.80
CA PRO A 105 -20.51 -28.80 24.59
C PRO A 105 -20.49 -30.06 25.49
N PRO A 106 -21.13 -30.03 26.68
CA PRO A 106 -21.34 -31.24 27.46
C PRO A 106 -22.19 -32.26 26.68
N VAL A 107 -21.92 -33.55 26.88
CA VAL A 107 -22.47 -34.68 26.08
C VAL A 107 -24.01 -34.72 26.11
N ASP A 108 -24.63 -34.37 27.24
CA ASP A 108 -26.08 -34.43 27.42
C ASP A 108 -26.81 -33.13 27.07
N ALA A 109 -26.09 -32.13 26.58
CA ALA A 109 -26.68 -30.82 26.36
C ALA A 109 -27.39 -30.73 24.99
N PRO A 110 -28.61 -30.17 24.94
CA PRO A 110 -29.37 -30.03 23.69
C PRO A 110 -28.59 -29.20 22.65
N GLN A 111 -28.89 -29.36 21.37
CA GLN A 111 -28.25 -28.60 20.30
C GLN A 111 -28.55 -27.09 20.47
N ALA A 112 -27.53 -26.25 20.39
CA ALA A 112 -27.70 -24.80 20.51
C ALA A 112 -28.30 -24.21 19.23
N THR A 113 -29.35 -23.40 19.38
CA THR A 113 -29.96 -22.67 18.25
C THR A 113 -29.36 -21.28 18.12
N LEU A 114 -28.91 -20.90 16.93
CA LEU A 114 -28.38 -19.56 16.67
C LEU A 114 -29.54 -18.56 16.60
N ILE A 115 -29.55 -17.57 17.49
CA ILE A 115 -30.61 -16.54 17.54
C ILE A 115 -30.03 -15.12 17.65
N LYS A 116 -30.85 -14.11 17.30
CA LYS A 116 -30.55 -12.70 17.61
C LYS A 116 -31.07 -12.35 19.01
N ILE A 117 -30.46 -11.36 19.66
CA ILE A 117 -30.81 -10.92 21.04
C ILE A 117 -32.31 -10.59 21.18
N ARG A 118 -32.90 -9.93 20.18
CA ARG A 118 -34.33 -9.58 20.16
C ARG A 118 -35.27 -10.80 20.28
N ASP A 119 -34.83 -11.98 19.82
CA ASP A 119 -35.63 -13.20 19.78
C ASP A 119 -35.44 -14.05 21.05
N ALA A 120 -34.65 -13.57 22.02
CA ALA A 120 -34.32 -14.30 23.25
C ALA A 120 -35.55 -14.56 24.13
N ILE A 121 -36.57 -13.68 24.10
CA ILE A 121 -37.81 -13.85 24.89
C ILE A 121 -38.54 -15.13 24.47
N ASN A 122 -38.60 -15.42 23.17
CA ASN A 122 -39.29 -16.58 22.62
C ASN A 122 -38.49 -17.89 22.75
N ASN A 123 -37.20 -17.80 23.12
CA ASN A 123 -36.28 -18.93 23.23
C ASN A 123 -35.83 -19.19 24.67
N ARG A 124 -36.59 -18.69 25.66
CA ARG A 124 -36.35 -18.97 27.08
C ARG A 124 -36.44 -20.48 27.36
N GLY A 125 -35.55 -20.96 28.22
CA GLY A 125 -35.47 -22.38 28.59
C GLY A 125 -34.82 -23.29 27.53
N LYS A 126 -34.41 -22.74 26.39
CA LYS A 126 -33.68 -23.48 25.34
C LYS A 126 -32.20 -23.12 25.38
N ARG A 127 -31.35 -24.04 24.93
CA ARG A 127 -29.94 -23.73 24.68
C ARG A 127 -29.81 -22.94 23.38
N VAL A 128 -29.12 -21.81 23.46
CA VAL A 128 -28.97 -20.87 22.35
C VAL A 128 -27.52 -20.46 22.15
N CYS A 129 -27.18 -20.07 20.93
CA CYS A 129 -25.93 -19.42 20.57
C CYS A 129 -26.25 -17.98 20.13
N VAL A 130 -25.56 -17.00 20.72
CA VAL A 130 -25.75 -15.58 20.41
C VAL A 130 -24.40 -14.98 20.06
N LYS A 131 -24.28 -14.45 18.83
CA LYS A 131 -23.12 -13.69 18.39
C LYS A 131 -23.41 -12.20 18.58
N ALA A 132 -22.69 -11.54 19.48
CA ALA A 132 -22.90 -10.13 19.83
C ALA A 132 -21.62 -9.48 20.38
N TRP A 133 -21.63 -8.15 20.46
CA TRP A 133 -20.58 -7.39 21.13
C TRP A 133 -20.83 -7.29 22.63
N VAL A 134 -19.77 -7.40 23.41
CA VAL A 134 -19.81 -7.20 24.86
C VAL A 134 -19.95 -5.71 25.15
N HIS A 135 -21.11 -5.28 25.64
CA HIS A 135 -21.34 -3.87 26.00
C HIS A 135 -20.71 -3.51 27.36
N ARG A 136 -20.80 -4.42 28.35
CA ARG A 136 -20.21 -4.27 29.68
C ARG A 136 -19.70 -5.62 30.17
N LEU A 137 -18.53 -5.65 30.80
CA LEU A 137 -17.91 -6.86 31.37
C LEU A 137 -17.51 -6.56 32.82
N ARG A 138 -18.02 -7.35 33.76
CA ARG A 138 -17.55 -7.37 35.15
C ARG A 138 -16.97 -8.73 35.46
N ARG A 139 -15.69 -8.78 35.86
CA ARG A 139 -15.07 -10.02 36.36
C ARG A 139 -15.37 -10.15 37.84
N GLN A 140 -15.80 -11.34 38.24
CA GLN A 140 -15.99 -11.70 39.64
C GLN A 140 -15.25 -13.02 39.82
N GLY A 141 -14.22 -12.99 40.67
CA GLY A 141 -13.38 -14.12 41.02
C GLY A 141 -13.34 -14.29 42.52
#